data_AF-A0A099TA24-F1
#
_entry.id   AF-A0A099TA24-F1
#
_cell.length_a   1.000
_cell.length_b   1.000
_cell.length_c   1.000
_cell.angle_alpha   90.00
_cell.angle_beta   90.00
_cell.angle_gamma   90.00
#
_symmetry.space_group_name_H-M   'P 1'
#
loop_
_entity.id
_entity.type
_entity.pdbx_description
1 polymer ?
#
loop_
_entity_poly.entity_id
_entity_poly.type
_entity_poly.pdbx_seq_one_letter_code
_entity_poly.pdbx_strand_id
1 'polypeptide(L)'
;MIDAAVSSLARGTLLSTPDGQIAVEDLNPGMMVNTASGPPAQVQWIGSHCYAEGTAPNTETRAPLYRVCAGAFGHNAPAHDLVLAHAAAVLLRTPACRKLIGQDMGFAPITAFEDSYNVTRILPAGEMTVYNIALRNHEAVIANGLPIETFHPCRNASHLLNQDGLRELARLFPHLSARNGFGPQRVAHLSLSETRSLGLF
;
A
#
# COMPACT_ATOMS: atom_id res chain seq x y z
N MET A 1 8.71 -15.13 7.69
CA MET A 1 8.11 -14.40 6.56
C MET A 1 7.07 -13.46 7.14
N ILE A 2 7.28 -12.15 7.09
CA ILE A 2 6.19 -11.20 7.40
C ILE A 2 5.08 -11.53 6.41
N ASP A 3 3.97 -12.06 6.94
CA ASP A 3 2.83 -12.50 6.16
C ASP A 3 2.32 -11.36 5.27
N ALA A 4 1.66 -11.70 4.16
CA ALA A 4 1.33 -10.87 3.00
C ALA A 4 0.42 -9.63 3.25
N ALA A 5 0.37 -9.14 4.48
CA ALA A 5 -0.66 -8.26 5.02
C ALA A 5 -0.39 -6.76 4.85
N VAL A 6 0.59 -6.30 4.04
CA VAL A 6 0.99 -4.89 4.14
C VAL A 6 1.49 -4.27 2.83
N SER A 7 0.64 -3.45 2.21
CA SER A 7 0.93 -2.54 1.07
C SER A 7 1.18 -3.18 -0.28
N SER A 8 0.26 -4.04 -0.74
CA SER A 8 0.60 -4.95 -1.83
C SER A 8 0.06 -4.50 -3.19
N LEU A 9 0.92 -3.80 -3.93
CA LEU A 9 0.76 -3.46 -5.33
C LEU A 9 0.91 -4.73 -6.17
N ALA A 10 -0.04 -5.06 -7.04
CA ALA A 10 0.11 -6.20 -7.93
C ALA A 10 1.24 -5.98 -8.96
N ARG A 11 1.81 -7.09 -9.44
CA ARG A 11 2.70 -7.09 -10.60
C ARG A 11 2.11 -6.27 -11.76
N GLY A 12 2.98 -5.52 -12.46
CA GLY A 12 2.58 -4.62 -13.54
C GLY A 12 2.10 -3.24 -13.08
N THR A 13 2.04 -2.99 -11.76
CA THR A 13 1.82 -1.65 -11.23
C THR A 13 2.96 -0.73 -11.65
N LEU A 14 2.64 0.42 -12.24
CA LEU A 14 3.60 1.44 -12.64
C LEU A 14 3.77 2.48 -11.54
N LEU A 15 4.98 2.60 -11.02
CA LEU A 15 5.37 3.60 -10.02
C LEU A 15 5.92 4.84 -10.70
N SER A 16 5.50 6.01 -10.26
CA SER A 16 6.11 7.28 -10.68
C SER A 16 7.48 7.44 -10.03
N THR A 17 8.50 7.74 -10.85
CA THR A 17 9.86 8.09 -10.43
C THR A 17 10.25 9.44 -11.04
N PRO A 18 11.34 10.08 -10.57
CA PRO A 18 11.86 11.29 -11.21
C PRO A 18 12.19 11.12 -12.71
N ASP A 19 12.55 9.90 -13.13
CA ASP A 19 13.02 9.59 -14.48
C ASP A 19 11.94 8.97 -15.38
N GLY A 20 10.69 8.90 -14.90
CA GLY A 20 9.57 8.29 -15.61
C GLY A 20 8.87 7.21 -14.78
N GLN A 21 8.06 6.38 -15.44
CA GLN A 21 7.37 5.28 -14.77
C GLN A 21 8.23 4.00 -14.81
N ILE A 22 8.21 3.24 -13.72
CA ILE A 22 8.85 1.92 -13.62
C ILE A 22 7.84 0.89 -13.13
N ALA A 23 7.88 -0.33 -13.65
CA ALA A 23 7.07 -1.42 -13.11
C ALA A 23 7.56 -1.78 -11.71
N VAL A 24 6.63 -2.14 -10.81
CA VAL A 24 6.96 -2.45 -9.42
C VAL A 24 7.91 -3.64 -9.29
N GLU A 25 7.82 -4.63 -10.19
CA GLU A 25 8.74 -5.76 -10.24
C GLU A 25 10.19 -5.41 -10.63
N ASP A 26 10.40 -4.28 -11.31
CA ASP A 26 11.72 -3.81 -11.74
C ASP A 26 12.35 -2.83 -10.74
N LEU A 27 11.60 -2.46 -9.68
CA LEU A 27 12.05 -1.55 -8.66
C LEU A 27 13.07 -2.23 -7.74
N ASN A 28 14.20 -1.56 -7.49
CA ASN A 28 15.24 -2.05 -6.62
C ASN A 28 15.47 -1.10 -5.43
N PRO A 29 15.89 -1.62 -4.25
CA PRO A 29 16.37 -0.77 -3.17
C PRO A 29 17.48 0.17 -3.65
N GLY A 30 17.42 1.42 -3.20
CA GLY A 30 18.33 2.49 -3.64
C GLY A 30 17.76 3.38 -4.75
N MET A 31 16.73 2.94 -5.48
CA MET A 31 16.05 3.75 -6.50
C MET A 31 15.13 4.81 -5.88
N MET A 32 14.85 5.87 -6.64
CA MET A 32 13.97 6.97 -6.21
C MET A 32 12.55 6.78 -6.74
N VAL A 33 11.55 7.02 -5.90
CA VAL A 33 10.13 7.05 -6.27
C VAL A 33 9.51 8.38 -5.85
N ASN A 34 8.58 8.90 -6.64
CA ASN A 34 7.84 10.10 -6.29
C ASN A 34 6.87 9.78 -5.15
N THR A 35 6.86 10.64 -4.13
CA THR A 35 5.93 10.55 -3.01
C THR A 35 4.76 11.50 -3.21
N ALA A 36 3.61 11.19 -2.63
CA ALA A 36 2.42 12.02 -2.80
C ALA A 36 2.47 13.33 -2.00
N SER A 37 3.22 13.38 -0.89
CA SER A 37 3.20 14.48 0.08
C SER A 37 4.51 15.25 0.18
N GLY A 38 5.57 14.80 -0.50
CA GLY A 38 6.91 15.33 -0.29
C GLY A 38 7.81 15.17 -1.51
N PRO A 39 9.11 15.39 -1.36
CA PRO A 39 10.07 15.12 -2.42
C PRO A 39 10.12 13.62 -2.77
N PRO A 40 10.70 13.26 -3.92
CA PRO A 40 11.02 11.87 -4.22
C PRO A 40 11.84 11.25 -3.08
N ALA A 41 11.58 9.98 -2.79
CA ALA A 41 12.20 9.26 -1.69
C ALA A 41 12.85 7.96 -2.18
N GLN A 42 13.93 7.57 -1.51
CA GLN A 42 14.66 6.36 -1.83
C GLN A 42 13.96 5.12 -1.27
N VAL A 43 13.76 4.13 -2.13
CA VAL A 43 13.30 2.79 -1.76
C VAL A 43 14.31 2.13 -0.84
N GLN A 44 13.90 1.83 0.39
CA GLN A 44 14.76 1.15 1.37
C GLN A 44 14.62 -0.37 1.25
N TRP A 45 13.45 -0.83 0.82
CA TRP A 45 13.14 -2.24 0.69
C TRP A 45 11.98 -2.46 -0.28
N ILE A 46 12.05 -3.58 -0.99
CA ILE A 46 10.94 -4.16 -1.72
C ILE A 46 10.83 -5.63 -1.35
N GLY A 47 9.65 -6.06 -0.93
CA GLY A 47 9.33 -7.46 -0.68
C GLY A 47 8.21 -7.91 -1.60
N SER A 48 8.22 -9.17 -1.98
CA SER A 48 7.16 -9.74 -2.81
C SER A 48 6.56 -10.99 -2.17
N HIS A 49 5.30 -11.24 -2.51
CA HIS A 49 4.58 -12.44 -2.15
C HIS A 49 3.83 -12.95 -3.36
N CYS A 50 4.00 -14.23 -3.70
CA CYS A 50 3.25 -14.87 -4.78
C CYS A 50 2.08 -15.67 -4.21
N TYR A 51 0.87 -15.29 -4.57
CA TYR A 51 -0.32 -16.11 -4.39
C TYR A 51 -0.35 -17.18 -5.47
N ALA A 52 0.18 -18.37 -5.19
CA ALA A 52 0.18 -19.49 -6.15
C ALA A 52 -1.19 -20.19 -6.25
N GLU A 53 -1.46 -20.84 -7.38
CA GLU A 53 -2.59 -21.78 -7.50
C GLU A 53 -2.35 -22.99 -6.58
N GLY A 54 -3.35 -23.36 -5.77
CA GLY A 54 -3.36 -24.64 -5.05
C GLY A 54 -2.64 -24.70 -3.70
N THR A 55 -2.08 -23.61 -3.17
CA THR A 55 -1.38 -23.63 -1.86
C THR A 55 -2.30 -23.61 -0.63
N ALA A 56 -3.63 -23.60 -0.82
CA ALA A 56 -4.58 -23.89 0.23
C ALA A 56 -5.80 -24.66 -0.34
N PRO A 57 -6.14 -25.85 0.17
CA PRO A 57 -7.34 -26.59 -0.25
C PRO A 57 -8.66 -25.91 0.16
N ASN A 58 -8.60 -24.76 0.84
CA ASN A 58 -9.75 -23.97 1.21
C ASN A 58 -9.67 -22.56 0.60
N THR A 59 -10.53 -22.29 -0.39
CA THR A 59 -10.74 -21.00 -1.04
C THR A 59 -11.10 -19.87 -0.05
N GLU A 60 -11.46 -20.20 1.19
CA GLU A 60 -11.77 -19.27 2.28
C GLU A 60 -10.54 -18.57 2.90
N THR A 61 -9.32 -19.07 2.68
CA THR A 61 -8.10 -18.51 3.30
C THR A 61 -7.32 -17.53 2.43
N ARG A 62 -7.68 -17.38 1.15
CA ARG A 62 -7.00 -16.43 0.25
C ARG A 62 -7.60 -15.03 0.46
N ALA A 63 -6.80 -14.11 1.00
CA ALA A 63 -7.19 -12.71 1.09
C ALA A 63 -7.56 -12.19 -0.32
N PRO A 64 -8.70 -11.50 -0.49
CA PRO A 64 -9.10 -10.99 -1.79
C PRO A 64 -8.16 -9.88 -2.27
N LEU A 65 -8.09 -9.70 -3.58
CA LEU A 65 -7.52 -8.49 -4.18
C LEU A 65 -8.65 -7.57 -4.61
N TYR A 66 -8.29 -6.33 -4.91
CA TYR A 66 -9.20 -5.27 -5.32
C TYR A 66 -8.69 -4.68 -6.62
N ARG A 67 -9.48 -4.81 -7.69
CA ARG A 67 -9.23 -4.09 -8.94
C ARG A 67 -9.84 -2.71 -8.84
N VAL A 68 -9.00 -1.70 -8.97
CA VAL A 68 -9.37 -0.29 -9.09
C VAL A 68 -9.35 0.06 -10.57
N CYS A 69 -10.52 0.30 -11.17
CA CYS A 69 -10.59 0.66 -12.58
C CYS A 69 -9.95 2.03 -12.84
N ALA A 70 -9.47 2.26 -14.07
CA ALA A 70 -8.98 3.56 -14.48
C ALA A 70 -10.01 4.67 -14.21
N GLY A 71 -9.56 5.79 -13.65
CA GLY A 71 -10.40 6.94 -13.30
C GLY A 71 -11.32 6.77 -12.08
N ALA A 72 -11.23 5.65 -11.35
CA ALA A 72 -12.04 5.37 -10.15
C ALA A 72 -12.05 6.49 -9.09
N PHE A 73 -10.96 7.23 -8.96
CA PHE A 73 -10.79 8.29 -7.95
C PHE A 73 -10.82 9.71 -8.57
N GLY A 74 -11.33 9.84 -9.80
CA GLY A 74 -11.37 11.10 -10.55
C GLY A 74 -9.99 11.53 -11.07
N HIS A 75 -9.93 12.64 -11.80
CA HIS A 75 -8.68 13.21 -12.36
C HIS A 75 -7.81 12.22 -13.15
N ASN A 76 -8.42 11.22 -13.79
CA ASN A 76 -7.74 10.11 -14.45
C ASN A 76 -6.83 9.29 -13.51
N ALA A 77 -7.20 9.15 -12.24
CA ALA A 77 -6.52 8.33 -11.25
C ALA A 77 -7.36 7.08 -10.87
N PRO A 78 -6.79 5.87 -10.94
CA PRO A 78 -5.52 5.57 -11.59
C PRO A 78 -5.63 5.75 -13.13
N ALA A 79 -4.52 5.98 -13.82
CA ALA A 79 -4.46 6.16 -15.28
C ALA A 79 -4.71 4.86 -16.04
N HIS A 80 -4.40 3.73 -15.41
CA HIS A 80 -4.66 2.37 -15.85
C HIS A 80 -5.19 1.55 -14.68
N ASP A 81 -5.94 0.49 -14.95
CA ASP A 81 -6.40 -0.43 -13.92
C ASP A 81 -5.26 -0.83 -12.97
N LEU A 82 -5.54 -0.75 -11.68
CA LEU A 82 -4.59 -1.02 -10.61
C LEU A 82 -5.16 -2.14 -9.73
N VAL A 83 -4.37 -3.18 -9.48
CA VAL A 83 -4.78 -4.25 -8.57
C VAL A 83 -4.02 -4.12 -7.26
N LEU A 84 -4.76 -4.10 -6.16
CA LEU A 84 -4.27 -3.91 -4.80
C LEU A 84 -4.68 -5.08 -3.91
N ALA A 85 -3.85 -5.44 -2.94
CA ALA A 85 -4.27 -6.37 -1.90
C ALA A 85 -5.20 -5.71 -0.88
N HIS A 86 -5.95 -6.53 -0.16
CA HIS A 86 -6.92 -6.13 0.87
C HIS A 86 -6.39 -5.12 1.90
N ALA A 87 -5.11 -5.21 2.27
CA ALA A 87 -4.52 -4.34 3.29
C ALA A 87 -4.06 -2.96 2.76
N ALA A 88 -4.13 -2.73 1.44
CA ALA A 88 -3.72 -1.48 0.82
C ALA A 88 -4.58 -0.30 1.31
N ALA A 89 -3.96 0.87 1.43
CA ALA A 89 -4.66 2.11 1.72
C ALA A 89 -4.33 3.19 0.70
N VAL A 90 -5.35 3.91 0.28
CA VAL A 90 -5.27 5.05 -0.63
C VAL A 90 -5.12 6.32 0.20
N LEU A 91 -4.17 7.18 -0.14
CA LEU A 91 -4.07 8.49 0.50
C LEU A 91 -5.13 9.42 -0.08
N LEU A 92 -6.09 9.80 0.75
CA LEU A 92 -7.09 10.81 0.41
C LEU A 92 -6.61 12.20 0.84
N ARG A 93 -6.86 13.20 0.02
CA ARG A 93 -6.67 14.63 0.34
C ARG A 93 -7.99 15.34 0.26
N THR A 94 -8.62 15.60 1.39
CA THR A 94 -9.90 16.28 1.47
C THR A 94 -10.04 17.05 2.79
N PRO A 95 -10.57 18.28 2.78
CA PRO A 95 -10.89 19.01 4.00
C PRO A 95 -11.85 18.26 4.94
N ALA A 96 -12.64 17.31 4.42
CA ALA A 96 -13.53 16.48 5.22
C ALA A 96 -12.76 15.60 6.23
N CYS A 97 -11.53 15.18 5.92
CA CYS A 97 -10.67 14.44 6.84
C CYS A 97 -10.38 15.24 8.12
N ARG A 98 -10.30 16.58 8.04
CA ARG A 98 -9.96 17.42 9.20
C ARG A 98 -10.95 17.26 10.35
N LYS A 99 -12.23 17.06 10.04
CA LYS A 99 -13.28 16.86 11.05
C LYS A 99 -13.17 15.51 11.75
N LEU A 100 -12.66 14.48 11.07
CA LEU A 100 -12.57 13.12 11.60
C LEU A 100 -11.24 12.88 12.32
N ILE A 101 -10.13 13.29 11.72
CA ILE A 101 -8.77 12.91 12.14
C ILE A 101 -7.84 14.10 12.36
N GLY A 102 -8.35 15.34 12.31
CA GLY A 102 -7.57 16.56 12.57
C GLY A 102 -6.55 16.92 11.47
N GLN A 103 -6.54 16.21 10.34
CA GLN A 103 -5.63 16.41 9.21
C GLN A 103 -6.43 16.49 7.90
N ASP A 104 -5.95 17.23 6.89
CA ASP A 104 -6.60 17.32 5.57
C ASP A 104 -6.30 16.11 4.66
N MET A 105 -5.59 15.13 5.18
CA MET A 105 -5.26 13.92 4.46
C MET A 105 -5.28 12.72 5.41
N GLY A 106 -5.65 11.57 4.87
CA GLY A 106 -5.73 10.32 5.63
C GLY A 106 -5.60 9.11 4.72
N PHE A 107 -5.04 8.03 5.24
CA PHE A 107 -5.01 6.75 4.57
C PHE A 107 -6.34 6.04 4.75
N ALA A 108 -7.06 5.85 3.65
CA ALA A 108 -8.32 5.13 3.60
C ALA A 108 -8.10 3.68 3.12
N PRO A 109 -8.60 2.67 3.83
CA PRO A 109 -8.46 1.28 3.41
C PRO A 109 -9.19 1.03 2.09
N ILE A 110 -8.58 0.25 1.20
CA ILE A 110 -9.17 -0.02 -0.14
C ILE A 110 -10.57 -0.68 -0.04
N THR A 111 -10.81 -1.43 1.03
CA THR A 111 -12.08 -2.10 1.35
C THR A 111 -13.24 -1.14 1.56
N ALA A 112 -12.97 0.12 1.87
CA ALA A 112 -14.01 1.14 1.98
C ALA A 112 -14.66 1.50 0.66
N PHE A 113 -13.98 1.24 -0.46
CA PHE A 113 -14.38 1.65 -1.79
C PHE A 113 -15.09 0.54 -2.60
N GLU A 114 -15.19 -0.67 -2.02
CA GLU A 114 -15.89 -1.80 -2.64
C GLU A 114 -17.32 -1.41 -3.04
N ASP A 115 -17.71 -1.77 -4.26
CA ASP A 115 -19.04 -1.58 -4.87
C ASP A 115 -19.51 -0.12 -5.05
N SER A 116 -18.65 0.87 -4.73
CA SER A 116 -19.02 2.30 -4.80
C SER A 116 -18.18 3.11 -5.79
N TYR A 117 -16.95 2.67 -6.12
CA TYR A 117 -15.95 3.50 -6.84
C TYR A 117 -15.32 2.83 -8.07
N ASN A 118 -16.02 1.96 -8.78
CA ASN A 118 -15.37 1.07 -9.76
C ASN A 118 -14.18 0.30 -9.15
N VAL A 119 -14.27 0.02 -7.85
CA VAL A 119 -13.36 -0.85 -7.12
C VAL A 119 -14.09 -2.17 -6.90
N THR A 120 -13.59 -3.23 -7.53
CA THR A 120 -14.21 -4.54 -7.52
C THR A 120 -13.32 -5.52 -6.78
N ARG A 121 -13.90 -6.24 -5.83
CA ARG A 121 -13.25 -7.39 -5.19
C ARG A 121 -13.05 -8.50 -6.22
N ILE A 122 -11.82 -9.01 -6.32
CA ILE A 122 -11.46 -10.08 -7.25
C ILE A 122 -10.74 -11.23 -6.52
N LEU A 123 -10.93 -12.43 -7.03
CA LEU A 123 -10.13 -13.61 -6.70
C LEU A 123 -9.33 -13.97 -7.97
N PRO A 124 -8.00 -13.83 -7.96
CA PRO A 124 -7.21 -14.11 -9.16
C PRO A 124 -7.33 -15.59 -9.52
N ALA A 125 -7.70 -15.87 -10.76
CA ALA A 125 -7.83 -17.25 -11.24
C ALA A 125 -6.49 -18.00 -11.26
N GLY A 126 -5.38 -17.28 -11.42
CA GLY A 126 -4.03 -17.86 -11.44
C GLY A 126 -3.09 -17.29 -10.38
N GLU A 127 -1.80 -17.53 -10.60
CA GLU A 127 -0.74 -16.97 -9.77
C GLU A 127 -0.73 -15.43 -9.85
N MET A 128 -0.61 -14.78 -8.70
CA MET A 128 -0.49 -13.33 -8.63
C MET A 128 0.60 -12.94 -7.66
N THR A 129 1.62 -12.22 -8.14
CA THR A 129 2.64 -11.63 -7.28
C THR A 129 2.25 -10.23 -6.88
N VAL A 130 2.36 -9.93 -5.59
CA VAL A 130 2.18 -8.59 -5.04
C VAL A 130 3.45 -8.12 -4.37
N TYR A 131 3.66 -6.80 -4.33
CA TYR A 131 4.89 -6.16 -3.90
C TYR A 131 4.60 -5.10 -2.84
N ASN A 132 5.43 -5.09 -1.80
CA ASN A 132 5.39 -4.16 -0.68
C ASN A 132 6.66 -3.32 -0.73
N ILE A 133 6.50 -2.00 -0.64
CA ILE A 133 7.62 -1.05 -0.75
C ILE A 133 7.73 -0.31 0.57
N ALA A 134 8.93 -0.24 1.13
CA ALA A 134 9.21 0.59 2.28
C ALA A 134 10.16 1.73 1.93
N LEU A 135 9.85 2.90 2.47
CA LEU A 135 10.69 4.10 2.41
C LEU A 135 11.27 4.39 3.79
N ARG A 136 12.17 5.37 3.86
CA ARG A 136 12.75 5.80 5.15
C ARG A 136 11.69 6.33 6.12
N ASN A 137 10.71 7.06 5.61
CA ASN A 137 9.60 7.60 6.38
C ASN A 137 8.28 7.03 5.82
N HIS A 138 7.26 6.96 6.67
CA HIS A 138 5.91 6.64 6.24
C HIS A 138 5.39 7.66 5.23
N GLU A 139 5.14 7.20 4.01
CA GLU A 139 4.66 8.02 2.90
C GLU A 139 3.72 7.23 1.99
N ALA A 140 3.13 7.91 1.00
CA ALA A 140 2.43 7.27 -0.11
C ALA A 140 3.27 7.40 -1.39
N VAL A 141 3.37 6.32 -2.16
CA VAL A 141 3.94 6.33 -3.53
C VAL A 141 2.85 6.53 -4.56
N ILE A 142 3.20 7.11 -5.70
CA ILE A 142 2.25 7.29 -6.80
C ILE A 142 2.26 6.03 -7.68
N ALA A 143 1.23 5.18 -7.54
CA ALA A 143 1.05 3.92 -8.26
C ALA A 143 -0.08 4.03 -9.28
N ASN A 144 0.22 3.88 -10.57
CA ASN A 144 -0.66 4.18 -11.70
C ASN A 144 -1.32 5.57 -11.57
N GLY A 145 -0.65 6.55 -10.95
CA GLY A 145 -1.23 7.88 -10.69
C GLY A 145 -2.07 8.00 -9.41
N LEU A 146 -2.32 6.89 -8.70
CA LEU A 146 -3.04 6.88 -7.43
C LEU A 146 -2.05 6.84 -6.24
N PRO A 147 -2.16 7.74 -5.25
CA PRO A 147 -1.36 7.68 -4.02
C PRO A 147 -1.68 6.47 -3.14
N ILE A 148 -0.74 5.52 -3.03
CA ILE A 148 -0.88 4.29 -2.24
C ILE A 148 0.13 4.27 -1.09
N GLU A 149 -0.34 3.88 0.09
CA GLU A 149 0.46 3.74 1.30
C GLU A 149 1.65 2.79 1.13
N THR A 150 2.84 3.24 1.54
CA THR A 150 4.04 2.41 1.66
C THR A 150 4.03 1.58 2.95
N PHE A 151 4.74 0.46 2.93
CA PHE A 151 4.91 -0.39 4.10
C PHE A 151 5.49 0.40 5.28
N HIS A 152 4.81 0.35 6.42
CA HIS A 152 5.31 0.86 7.68
C HIS A 152 5.14 -0.17 8.81
N PRO A 153 6.21 -0.56 9.52
CA PRO A 153 6.14 -1.59 10.57
C PRO A 153 5.17 -1.27 11.71
N CYS A 154 5.08 0.00 12.14
CA CYS A 154 4.25 0.34 13.30
C CYS A 154 2.76 0.09 13.05
N ARG A 155 2.32 0.05 11.77
CA ARG A 155 0.95 -0.33 11.40
C ARG A 155 0.64 -1.80 11.70
N ASN A 156 1.68 -2.64 11.73
CA ASN A 156 1.59 -4.07 11.98
C ASN A 156 2.27 -4.45 13.29
N ALA A 157 2.39 -3.50 14.22
CA ALA A 157 3.06 -3.72 15.50
C ALA A 157 2.52 -4.99 16.16
N SER A 158 1.19 -5.20 16.21
CA SER A 158 0.58 -6.42 16.77
C SER A 158 1.15 -7.74 16.22
N HIS A 159 1.37 -7.85 14.90
CA HIS A 159 1.96 -9.03 14.26
C HIS A 159 3.48 -9.09 14.38
N LEU A 160 4.14 -7.93 14.53
CA LEU A 160 5.59 -7.79 14.62
C LEU A 160 6.11 -7.78 16.07
N LEU A 161 5.22 -7.80 17.07
CA LEU A 161 5.54 -7.70 18.50
C LEU A 161 6.05 -9.02 19.12
N ASN A 162 6.09 -10.13 18.37
CA ASN A 162 6.78 -11.33 18.81
C ASN A 162 8.28 -11.29 18.41
N GLN A 163 9.12 -12.05 19.11
CA GLN A 163 10.57 -12.03 18.88
C GLN A 163 10.96 -12.40 17.44
N ASP A 164 10.17 -13.25 16.79
CA ASP A 164 10.44 -13.69 15.41
C ASP A 164 10.12 -12.61 14.38
N GLY A 165 9.05 -11.85 14.57
CA GLY A 165 8.70 -10.69 13.75
C GLY A 165 9.73 -9.57 13.86
N LEU A 166 10.24 -9.30 15.07
CA LEU A 166 11.34 -8.36 15.28
C LEU A 166 12.65 -8.82 14.63
N ARG A 167 12.98 -10.12 14.71
CA ARG A 167 14.16 -10.69 14.02
C ARG A 167 14.03 -10.58 12.52
N GLU A 168 12.87 -10.92 11.96
CA GLU A 168 12.61 -10.83 10.53
C GLU A 168 12.71 -9.38 10.04
N LEU A 169 12.14 -8.44 10.79
CA LEU A 169 12.25 -7.02 10.50
C LEU A 169 13.70 -6.53 10.58
N ALA A 170 14.47 -6.93 11.58
CA ALA A 170 15.89 -6.61 11.66
C ALA A 170 16.69 -7.20 10.48
N ARG A 171 16.25 -8.34 9.94
CA ARG A 171 16.87 -9.02 8.79
C ARG A 171 16.54 -8.35 7.46
N LEU A 172 15.30 -7.89 7.29
CA LEU A 172 14.83 -7.18 6.09
C LEU A 172 15.33 -5.73 6.06
N PHE A 173 15.54 -5.13 7.23
CA PHE A 173 15.92 -3.73 7.39
C PHE A 173 17.17 -3.54 8.25
N PRO A 174 18.30 -4.20 7.91
CA PRO A 174 19.52 -4.15 8.72
C PRO A 174 20.12 -2.74 8.79
N HIS A 175 19.77 -1.87 7.84
CA HIS A 175 20.23 -0.48 7.76
C HIS A 175 19.33 0.51 8.52
N LEU A 176 18.12 0.13 8.94
CA LEU A 176 17.18 1.01 9.66
C LEU A 176 17.18 0.76 11.18
N SER A 177 17.77 -0.34 11.65
CA SER A 177 17.77 -0.79 13.05
C SER A 177 18.70 0.00 13.99
N ALA A 178 19.65 0.79 13.46
CA ALA A 178 20.75 1.31 14.28
C ALA A 178 20.57 2.72 14.86
N ARG A 179 19.81 3.64 14.25
CA ARG A 179 19.80 5.04 14.74
C ARG A 179 18.51 5.86 14.66
N ASN A 180 17.46 5.50 13.90
CA ASN A 180 16.19 6.27 13.87
C ASN A 180 14.95 5.48 13.36
N GLY A 181 15.07 4.18 13.06
CA GLY A 181 13.95 3.35 12.60
C GLY A 181 13.30 3.85 11.31
N PHE A 182 12.00 3.57 11.16
CA PHE A 182 11.14 3.97 10.03
C PHE A 182 10.53 5.37 10.19
N GLY A 183 10.95 6.11 11.21
CA GLY A 183 10.32 7.35 11.63
C GLY A 183 8.92 7.14 12.24
N PRO A 184 8.24 8.24 12.63
CA PRO A 184 6.86 8.18 13.10
C PRO A 184 5.89 7.95 11.93
N GLN A 185 4.74 7.35 12.22
CA GLN A 185 3.61 7.36 11.30
C GLN A 185 3.13 8.81 11.14
N ARG A 186 3.24 9.37 9.93
CA ARG A 186 2.99 10.80 9.69
C ARG A 186 1.54 11.10 9.34
N VAL A 187 0.87 10.16 8.69
CA VAL A 187 -0.51 10.31 8.21
C VAL A 187 -1.42 9.39 9.03
N ALA A 188 -2.55 9.93 9.46
CA ALA A 188 -3.56 9.16 10.18
C ALA A 188 -4.29 8.18 9.25
N HIS A 189 -4.72 7.07 9.83
CA HIS A 189 -5.55 6.08 9.16
C HIS A 189 -7.02 6.36 9.46
N LEU A 190 -7.84 6.32 8.42
CA LEU A 190 -9.28 6.32 8.53
C LEU A 190 -9.75 4.88 8.73
N SER A 191 -10.70 4.68 9.63
CA SER A 191 -11.47 3.44 9.69
C SER A 191 -12.37 3.29 8.45
N LEU A 192 -12.92 2.09 8.28
CA LEU A 192 -13.90 1.80 7.23
C LEU A 192 -15.12 2.74 7.30
N SER A 193 -15.65 2.94 8.51
CA SER A 193 -16.81 3.81 8.75
C SER A 193 -16.47 5.29 8.51
N GLU A 194 -15.32 5.76 9.00
CA GLU A 194 -14.87 7.13 8.76
C GLU A 194 -14.71 7.40 7.27
N THR A 195 -14.06 6.49 6.53
CA THR A 195 -13.88 6.64 5.07
C THR A 195 -15.21 6.74 4.34
N ARG A 196 -16.17 5.86 4.66
CA ARG A 196 -17.51 5.89 4.05
C ARG A 196 -18.29 7.15 4.43
N SER A 197 -18.07 7.70 5.62
CA SER A 197 -18.72 8.94 6.08
C SER A 197 -18.22 10.21 5.37
N LEU A 198 -17.06 10.15 4.70
CA LEU A 198 -16.52 11.28 3.96
C LEU A 198 -17.40 11.68 2.76
N GLY A 199 -18.35 10.82 2.35
CA GLY A 199 -19.28 11.11 1.26
C GLY A 199 -18.56 11.48 -0.03
N LEU A 200 -17.40 10.84 -0.26
CA LEU A 200 -16.60 11.08 -1.45
C LEU A 200 -17.40 10.54 -2.62
N PHE A 201 -17.96 11.39 -3.47
CA PHE A 201 -18.75 11.05 -4.67
C PHE A 201 -20.03 10.25 -4.40
#